data_AF-A0AAW2H361-F1
#
_entry.id   AF-A0AAW2H361-F1
#
_cell.length_a   1.000
_cell.length_b   1.000
_cell.length_c   1.000
_cell.angle_alpha   90.00
_cell.angle_beta   90.00
_cell.angle_gamma   90.00
#
_symmetry.space_group_name_H-M   'P 1'
#
loop_
_entity.id
_entity.type
_entity.pdbx_description
1 polymer ?
#
loop_
_entity_poly.entity_id
_entity_poly.type
_entity_poly.pdbx_seq_one_letter_code
_entity_poly.pdbx_strand_id
1 'polypeptide(L)'
;MIEAFIICFAGEYLSLKNKSVADAAYESLWYDMPPNQSKIISFMIMRSQRRLSITAGKMMDMSFEALTTIMKTAASYVSVLNALY
;
A
#
# COMPACT_ATOMS: atom_id res chain seq x y z
N MET A 1 -8.07 9.05 -14.70
CA MET A 1 -7.99 9.46 -13.28
C MET A 1 -8.78 8.50 -12.38
N ILE A 2 -10.02 8.12 -12.74
CA ILE A 2 -10.83 7.15 -11.98
C ILE A 2 -10.13 5.80 -11.82
N GLU A 3 -9.55 5.23 -12.88
CA GLU A 3 -8.82 3.96 -12.80
C GLU A 3 -7.62 4.05 -11.84
N ALA A 4 -6.82 5.12 -11.93
CA ALA A 4 -5.71 5.37 -11.02
C ALA A 4 -6.21 5.51 -9.56
N PHE A 5 -7.36 6.17 -9.35
CA PHE A 5 -7.99 6.28 -8.04
C PHE A 5 -8.42 4.92 -7.49
N ILE A 6 -9.06 4.08 -8.30
CA ILE A 6 -9.49 2.73 -7.90
C ILE A 6 -8.28 1.86 -7.52
N ILE A 7 -7.20 1.91 -8.29
CA ILE A 7 -5.99 1.13 -8.03
C ILE A 7 -5.28 1.62 -6.76
N CYS A 8 -5.09 2.94 -6.59
CA CYS A 8 -4.52 3.50 -5.35
C CYS A 8 -5.37 3.15 -4.13
N PHE A 9 -6.69 3.26 -4.23
CA PHE A 9 -7.60 2.92 -3.14
C PHE A 9 -7.52 1.44 -2.76
N ALA A 10 -7.54 0.54 -3.75
CA ALA A 10 -7.40 -0.89 -3.52
C ALA A 10 -6.04 -1.26 -2.90
N GLY A 11 -4.95 -0.62 -3.36
CA GLY A 11 -3.61 -0.82 -2.81
C GLY A 11 -3.50 -0.38 -1.35
N GLU A 12 -4.01 0.80 -1.02
CA GLU A 12 -4.02 1.32 0.35
C GLU A 12 -4.89 0.46 1.27
N TYR A 13 -6.09 0.09 0.82
CA TYR A 13 -7.00 -0.76 1.58
C TYR A 13 -6.39 -2.13 1.86
N LEU A 14 -5.75 -2.76 0.87
CA LEU A 14 -5.08 -4.04 1.02
C LEU A 14 -3.89 -3.94 1.98
N SER A 15 -3.10 -2.86 1.89
CA SER A 15 -1.97 -2.60 2.78
C SER A 15 -2.41 -2.44 4.24
N LEU A 16 -3.46 -1.66 4.50
CA LEU A 16 -4.05 -1.49 5.82
C LEU A 16 -4.55 -2.82 6.39
N LYS A 17 -5.27 -3.61 5.59
CA LYS A 17 -5.79 -4.91 6.03
C LYS A 17 -4.67 -5.89 6.31
N ASN A 18 -3.64 -5.93 5.46
CA ASN A 18 -2.47 -6.77 5.66
C ASN A 18 -1.71 -6.41 6.95
N LYS A 19 -1.60 -5.12 7.28
CA LYS A 19 -1.02 -4.67 8.55
C LYS A 19 -1.83 -5.15 9.77
N SER A 20 -3.15 -5.03 9.71
CA SER A 20 -4.03 -5.55 10.77
C SER A 20 -3.88 -7.07 10.97
N VAL A 21 -3.71 -7.83 9.89
CA VAL A 21 -3.44 -9.29 9.97
C VAL A 21 -2.07 -9.57 10.58
N ALA A 22 -1.05 -8.78 10.22
CA ALA A 22 0.29 -8.87 10.79
C ALA A 22 0.27 -8.63 12.31
N ASP A 23 -0.44 -7.59 12.75
CA ASP A 23 -0.56 -7.20 14.15
C ASP A 23 -1.30 -8.29 14.94
N ALA A 24 -2.41 -8.82 14.42
CA ALA A 24 -3.13 -9.92 15.06
C ALA A 24 -2.31 -11.23 15.11
N ALA A 25 -1.50 -11.51 14.09
CA ALA A 25 -0.59 -12.66 14.11
C ALA A 25 0.53 -12.47 15.14
N TYR A 26 1.02 -11.24 15.32
CA TYR A 26 2.03 -10.91 16.33
C TYR A 26 1.48 -10.99 17.76
N GLU A 27 0.26 -10.54 17.99
CA GLU A 27 -0.43 -10.62 19.29
C GLU A 27 -0.88 -12.05 19.65
N SER A 28 -0.84 -12.99 18.70
CA SER A 28 -1.11 -14.38 19.00
C SER A 28 -0.02 -14.97 19.92
N LEU A 29 -0.37 -15.94 20.75
CA LEU A 29 0.56 -16.69 21.62
C LEU A 29 1.44 -17.65 20.80
N TRP A 30 2.03 -17.18 19.69
CA TRP A 30 2.79 -17.98 18.72
C TRP A 30 4.04 -18.64 19.32
N TYR A 31 4.53 -18.12 20.44
CA TYR A 31 5.65 -18.66 21.21
C TYR A 31 5.27 -19.88 22.06
N ASP A 32 3.99 -20.03 22.43
CA ASP A 32 3.47 -21.19 23.18
C ASP A 32 2.86 -22.28 22.28
N MET A 33 2.87 -22.06 20.95
CA MET A 33 2.34 -23.01 19.98
C MET A 33 3.37 -24.10 19.61
N PRO A 34 2.90 -25.26 19.10
CA PRO A 34 3.77 -26.29 18.55
C PRO A 34 4.76 -25.70 17.53
N PRO A 35 6.02 -26.19 17.48
CA PRO A 35 7.08 -25.57 16.68
C PRO A 35 6.77 -25.50 15.17
N ASN A 36 5.86 -26.35 14.68
CA ASN A 36 5.39 -26.30 13.29
C ASN A 36 4.48 -25.08 13.03
N GLN A 37 3.58 -24.76 13.97
CA GLN A 37 2.65 -23.62 13.89
C GLN A 37 3.40 -22.30 14.12
N SER A 38 4.30 -22.27 15.10
CA SER A 38 5.12 -21.10 15.43
C SER A 38 5.97 -20.61 14.24
N LYS A 39 6.56 -21.55 13.47
CA LYS A 39 7.28 -21.23 12.23
C LYS A 39 6.37 -20.62 11.17
N ILE A 40 5.16 -21.16 10.98
CA ILE A 40 4.20 -20.66 9.99
C ILE A 40 3.79 -19.22 10.33
N ILE A 41 3.51 -18.92 11.60
CA ILE A 41 3.15 -17.57 12.05
C ILE A 41 4.34 -16.61 11.88
N SER A 42 5.56 -17.04 12.22
CA SER A 42 6.77 -16.24 12.00
C SER A 42 6.98 -15.91 10.52
N PHE A 43 6.77 -16.87 9.61
CA PHE A 43 6.79 -16.62 8.16
C PHE A 43 5.69 -15.67 7.73
N MET A 44 4.48 -15.79 8.28
CA MET A 44 3.35 -14.89 8.00
C MET A 44 3.68 -13.45 8.40
N ILE A 45 4.18 -13.25 9.63
CA ILE A 45 4.61 -11.95 10.15
C ILE A 45 5.70 -11.37 9.25
N MET A 46 6.77 -12.13 8.96
CA MET A 46 7.88 -11.69 8.11
C MET A 46 7.42 -11.31 6.69
N ARG A 47 6.47 -12.06 6.11
CA ARG A 47 5.92 -11.77 4.79
C ARG A 47 5.02 -10.53 4.81
N SER A 48 4.27 -10.33 5.88
CA SER A 48 3.35 -9.20 6.05
C SER A 48 4.07 -7.86 6.35
N GLN A 49 5.30 -7.91 6.87
CA GLN A 49 6.16 -6.73 7.02
C GLN A 49 6.61 -6.13 5.67
N ARG A 50 6.64 -6.92 4.59
CA ARG A 50 6.76 -6.34 3.25
C ARG A 50 5.45 -5.65 2.94
N ARG A 51 5.49 -4.31 2.83
CA ARG A 51 4.37 -3.54 2.27
C ARG A 51 3.95 -4.20 0.96
N LEU A 52 2.71 -4.66 0.91
CA LEU A 52 1.99 -4.86 -0.35
C LEU A 52 1.63 -3.47 -0.88
N SER A 53 2.64 -2.64 -1.18
CA SER A 53 2.42 -1.44 -1.97
C SER A 53 2.32 -1.90 -3.41
N ILE A 54 1.15 -1.64 -4.02
CA ILE A 54 1.01 -1.82 -5.45
C ILE A 54 1.84 -0.69 -6.07
N THR A 55 3.04 -0.99 -6.54
CA THR A 55 3.92 0.02 -7.14
C THR A 55 3.59 0.16 -8.62
N ALA A 56 3.25 1.36 -9.09
CA ALA A 56 3.09 1.61 -10.52
C ALA A 56 4.48 1.54 -11.18
N GLY A 57 4.71 0.54 -12.03
CA GLY A 57 5.96 0.38 -12.78
C GLY A 57 7.23 0.29 -11.92
N LYS A 58 7.12 -0.11 -10.64
CA LYS A 58 8.24 -0.20 -9.69
C LYS A 58 8.89 1.15 -9.31
N MET A 59 8.30 2.29 -9.71
CA MET A 59 8.87 3.63 -9.49
C MET A 59 8.09 4.49 -8.48
N MET A 60 6.81 4.24 -8.28
CA MET A 60 5.99 5.04 -7.35
C MET A 60 5.08 4.11 -6.56
N ASP A 61 5.20 4.15 -5.23
CA ASP A 61 4.20 3.55 -4.36
C ASP A 61 2.86 4.23 -4.67
N MET A 62 1.85 3.45 -5.09
CA MET A 62 0.51 3.98 -5.34
C MET A 62 -0.18 4.27 -4.01
N SER A 63 0.29 5.32 -3.35
CA SER A 63 -0.35 5.92 -2.19
C SER A 63 -1.24 7.08 -2.63
N PHE A 64 -2.09 7.55 -1.72
CA PHE A 64 -2.91 8.74 -1.97
C PHE A 64 -2.04 9.97 -2.30
N GLU A 65 -0.83 10.04 -1.72
CA GLU A 65 0.15 11.09 -1.98
C GLU A 65 0.61 11.12 -3.45
N ALA A 66 0.79 9.94 -4.06
CA ALA A 66 1.13 9.82 -5.48
C ALA A 66 0.01 10.35 -6.38
N LEU A 67 -1.24 10.00 -6.08
CA LEU A 67 -2.40 10.50 -6.80
C LEU A 67 -2.51 12.03 -6.68
N THR A 68 -2.29 12.57 -5.48
CA THR A 68 -2.35 14.02 -5.21
C THR A 68 -1.26 14.75 -6.01
N THR A 69 -0.08 14.15 -6.13
CA THR A 69 1.04 14.70 -6.91
C THR A 69 0.72 14.73 -8.40
N ILE A 70 0.16 13.64 -8.94
CA ILE A 70 -0.29 13.57 -10.34
C ILE A 70 -1.38 14.61 -10.62
N MET A 71 -2.31 14.80 -9.67
CA MET A 71 -3.39 15.77 -9.83
C MET A 71 -2.86 17.21 -9.81
N LYS A 72 -1.91 17.52 -8.92
CA LYS A 72 -1.24 18.82 -8.86
C LYS A 72 -0.46 19.13 -10.13
N THR A 73 0.31 18.18 -10.65
CA THR A 73 1.08 18.40 -11.89
C THR A 73 0.13 18.59 -13.08
N ALA A 74 -0.91 17.77 -13.21
CA ALA A 74 -1.92 17.95 -14.25
C ALA A 74 -2.58 19.34 -14.19
N ALA A 75 -3.01 19.79 -13.00
CA ALA A 75 -3.58 21.12 -12.82
C ALA A 75 -2.58 22.24 -13.12
N SER A 76 -1.30 22.08 -12.73
CA SER A 76 -0.24 23.05 -13.04
C SER A 76 -0.03 23.18 -14.56
N TYR A 77 -0.01 22.06 -15.29
CA TYR A 77 0.10 22.09 -16.76
C TYR A 77 -1.09 22.81 -17.40
N VAL A 78 -2.30 22.54 -16.92
CA VAL A 78 -3.52 23.23 -17.39
C VAL A 78 -3.45 24.73 -17.11
N SER A 79 -3.03 25.15 -15.90
CA SER A 79 -2.86 26.56 -15.57
C SER A 79 -1.84 27.26 -16.46
N VAL A 80 -0.72 26.61 -16.78
CA VAL A 80 0.29 27.17 -17.69
C VAL A 80 -0.30 27.33 -19.10
N LEU A 81 -1.01 26.31 -19.61
CA LEU A 81 -1.68 26.40 -20.91
C LEU A 81 -2.71 27.53 -20.95
N ASN A 82 -3.51 27.69 -19.90
CA ASN A 82 -4.49 28.76 -19.78
C ASN A 82 -3.87 30.14 -19.56
N ALA A 83 -2.61 30.23 -19.12
CA ALA A 83 -1.91 31.50 -19.00
C ALA A 83 -1.21 31.90 -20.31
N LEU A 84 -0.93 30.93 -21.18
CA LEU A 84 -0.29 31.13 -22.48
C LEU A 84 -1.29 31.37 -23.63
N TYR A 85 -2.55 30.98 -23.45
CA TYR A 85 -3.65 31.19 -24.38
C TYR A 85 -4.65 32.18 -23.81
#